data_AF-A0A800AK42-F1
#
_entry.id   AF-A0A800AK42-F1
#
_cell.length_a   1.000
_cell.length_b   1.000
_cell.length_c   1.000
_cell.angle_alpha   90.00
_cell.angle_beta   90.00
_cell.angle_gamma   90.00
#
_symmetry.space_group_name_H-M   'P 1'
#
loop_
_entity.id
_entity.type
_entity.pdbx_description
1 polymer ?
#
loop_
_entity_poly.entity_id
_entity_poly.type
_entity_poly.pdbx_seq_one_letter_code
_entity_poly.pdbx_strand_id
1 'polypeptide(L)'
;MAKVAKRLRIHPATYENPNFKMYLDGTVDAEVAPGTKPDTHDNALFIGGCDIGDYWMTGIIDEIVLFNKALSDKEISELQNGLNLPVQPGQKLTTTWGRLKDRPIR
;
A
#
# COMPACT_ATOMS: atom_id res chain seq x y z
N MET A 1 13.00 -17.32 -25.16
CA MET A 1 11.85 -16.59 -24.59
C MET A 1 12.28 -16.02 -23.25
N ALA A 2 12.67 -14.74 -23.18
CA ALA A 2 13.06 -14.11 -21.92
C ALA A 2 11.80 -13.84 -21.08
N LYS A 3 11.75 -14.40 -19.88
CA LYS A 3 10.68 -14.15 -18.92
C LYS A 3 10.90 -12.74 -18.37
N VAL A 4 10.14 -11.76 -18.83
CA VAL A 4 10.14 -10.43 -18.21
C VAL A 4 9.59 -10.62 -16.80
N ALA A 5 10.47 -10.50 -15.80
CA ALA A 5 10.04 -10.48 -14.41
C ALA A 5 9.21 -9.21 -14.19
N LYS A 6 7.89 -9.36 -14.03
CA LYS A 6 7.03 -8.24 -13.61
C LYS A 6 7.36 -7.94 -12.16
N ARG A 7 7.94 -6.77 -11.92
CA ARG A 7 8.24 -6.25 -10.58
C ARG A 7 6.95 -5.66 -10.00
N LEU A 8 6.65 -5.98 -8.73
CA LEU A 8 5.60 -5.30 -7.97
C LEU A 8 5.96 -3.82 -7.81
N ARG A 9 4.98 -2.94 -8.00
CA ARG A 9 5.12 -1.48 -7.98
C ARG A 9 4.15 -0.93 -6.95
N ILE A 10 4.58 0.07 -6.20
CA ILE A 10 3.77 0.68 -5.14
C ILE A 10 3.16 1.96 -5.72
N HIS A 11 1.84 2.10 -5.60
CA HIS A 11 1.07 3.21 -6.16
C HIS A 11 0.22 3.92 -5.10
N PRO A 12 0.84 4.74 -4.23
CA PRO A 12 0.10 5.57 -3.29
C PRO A 12 -0.61 6.73 -3.99
N ALA A 13 -1.72 7.17 -3.43
CA ALA A 13 -2.38 8.42 -3.77
C ALA A 13 -2.81 9.14 -2.48
N THR A 14 -2.70 10.46 -2.47
CA THR A 14 -3.15 11.32 -1.36
C THR A 14 -4.05 12.43 -1.87
N TYR A 15 -4.99 12.84 -1.04
CA TYR A 15 -5.85 13.98 -1.29
C TYR A 15 -5.87 14.89 -0.05
N GLU A 16 -5.44 16.14 -0.25
CA GLU A 16 -5.55 17.21 0.73
C GLU A 16 -5.97 18.46 -0.02
N ASN A 17 -7.22 18.90 0.18
CA ASN A 17 -7.80 20.01 -0.57
C ASN A 17 -6.87 21.25 -0.56
N PRO A 18 -6.46 21.77 -1.73
CA PRO A 18 -7.03 21.50 -3.05
C PRO A 18 -6.34 20.39 -3.86
N ASN A 19 -5.28 19.77 -3.37
CA ASN A 19 -4.37 18.93 -4.14
C ASN A 19 -4.72 17.43 -4.08
N PHE A 20 -4.67 16.78 -5.23
CA PHE A 20 -4.62 15.34 -5.40
C PHE A 20 -3.25 14.97 -5.95
N LYS A 21 -2.56 14.03 -5.30
CA LYS A 21 -1.18 13.67 -5.62
C LYS A 21 -1.06 12.15 -5.75
N MET A 22 -0.39 11.71 -6.81
CA MET A 22 -0.10 10.30 -7.08
C MET A 22 1.40 10.06 -7.02
N TYR A 23 1.77 8.89 -6.53
CA TYR A 23 3.15 8.49 -6.38
C TYR A 23 3.41 7.17 -7.11
N LEU A 24 4.63 7.04 -7.63
CA LEU A 24 5.14 5.84 -8.24
C LEU A 24 6.49 5.52 -7.61
N ASP A 25 6.58 4.35 -6.98
CA ASP A 25 7.79 3.90 -6.28
C ASP A 25 8.34 4.94 -5.27
N GLY A 26 7.42 5.64 -4.59
CA GLY A 26 7.73 6.61 -3.53
C GLY A 26 8.04 8.03 -4.02
N THR A 27 8.03 8.26 -5.33
CA THR A 27 8.22 9.59 -5.93
C THR A 27 6.92 10.14 -6.49
N VAL A 28 6.73 11.46 -6.46
CA VAL A 28 5.53 12.10 -7.05
C VAL A 28 5.57 11.89 -8.55
N ASP A 29 4.52 11.26 -9.08
CA ASP A 29 4.32 11.04 -10.52
C ASP A 29 3.44 12.14 -11.12
N ALA A 30 2.39 12.55 -10.37
CA ALA A 30 1.49 13.62 -10.77
C ALA A 30 0.89 14.35 -9.57
N GLU A 31 0.62 15.64 -9.73
CA GLU A 31 -0.10 16.46 -8.76
C GLU A 31 -1.03 17.42 -9.50
N VAL A 32 -2.29 17.48 -9.06
CA VAL A 32 -3.31 18.35 -9.65
C VAL A 32 -4.18 18.97 -8.56
N ALA A 33 -4.71 20.17 -8.84
CA ALA A 33 -5.71 20.83 -8.00
C ALA A 33 -7.07 20.80 -8.70
N PRO A 34 -7.88 19.73 -8.56
CA PRO A 34 -9.12 19.55 -9.34
C PRO A 34 -10.20 20.62 -9.11
N GLY A 35 -10.07 21.45 -8.06
CA GLY A 35 -11.07 22.46 -7.72
C GLY A 35 -12.38 21.88 -7.18
N THR A 36 -12.41 20.57 -6.95
CA THR A 36 -13.53 19.80 -6.40
C THR A 36 -13.06 18.89 -5.28
N LYS A 37 -14.01 18.31 -4.56
CA LYS A 37 -13.76 17.28 -3.53
C LYS A 37 -14.12 15.91 -4.09
N PRO A 38 -13.39 14.85 -3.71
CA PRO A 38 -13.79 13.47 -4.00
C PRO A 38 -15.22 13.21 -3.53
N ASP A 39 -15.94 12.41 -4.31
CA ASP A 39 -17.28 11.99 -3.97
C ASP A 39 -17.27 11.10 -2.70
N THR A 40 -18.38 11.12 -1.97
CA THR A 40 -18.58 10.28 -0.78
C THR A 40 -19.79 9.41 -1.02
N HIS A 41 -19.59 8.10 -1.08
CA HIS A 41 -20.66 7.10 -1.20
C HIS A 41 -20.61 6.10 -0.04
N ASP A 42 -21.74 5.48 0.25
CA ASP A 42 -21.91 4.38 1.22
C ASP A 42 -21.75 2.99 0.59
N ASN A 43 -21.35 2.93 -0.69
CA ASN A 43 -21.06 1.68 -1.39
C ASN A 43 -19.90 0.91 -0.72
N ALA A 44 -19.91 -0.41 -0.92
CA ALA A 44 -18.81 -1.25 -0.50
C ALA A 44 -17.49 -0.87 -1.20
N LEU A 45 -16.37 -0.97 -0.49
CA LEU A 45 -15.05 -0.84 -1.08
C LEU A 45 -14.69 -2.12 -1.84
N PHE A 46 -14.45 -1.98 -3.14
CA PHE A 46 -13.97 -3.08 -3.99
C PHE A 46 -12.48 -2.97 -4.24
N ILE A 47 -11.80 -4.12 -4.23
CA ILE A 47 -10.39 -4.27 -4.57
C ILE A 47 -10.29 -5.32 -5.65
N GLY A 48 -9.67 -4.98 -6.78
CA GLY A 48 -9.50 -5.90 -7.91
C GLY A 48 -10.76 -6.12 -8.77
N GLY A 49 -11.80 -5.32 -8.57
CA GLY A 49 -13.05 -5.35 -9.34
C GLY A 49 -13.99 -4.20 -8.99
N CYS A 50 -15.21 -4.22 -9.52
CA CYS A 50 -16.32 -3.36 -9.09
C CYS A 50 -17.66 -4.11 -9.21
N ASP A 51 -18.74 -3.48 -8.75
CA ASP A 51 -20.11 -4.01 -8.75
C ASP A 51 -20.82 -3.91 -10.11
N ILE A 52 -20.22 -3.21 -11.08
CA ILE A 52 -20.83 -2.95 -12.40
C ILE A 52 -19.97 -3.59 -13.49
N GLY A 53 -20.48 -4.63 -14.15
CA GLY A 53 -19.85 -5.24 -15.32
C GLY A 53 -18.63 -6.12 -15.00
N ASP A 54 -17.93 -6.56 -16.05
CA ASP A 54 -16.82 -7.51 -15.97
C ASP A 54 -15.45 -6.82 -15.86
N TYR A 55 -15.31 -5.83 -14.97
CA TYR A 55 -14.05 -5.09 -14.78
C TYR A 55 -13.15 -5.74 -13.73
N TRP A 56 -12.74 -6.99 -13.96
CA TRP A 56 -11.88 -7.73 -13.02
C TRP A 56 -10.40 -7.51 -13.31
N MET A 57 -9.63 -7.25 -12.25
CA MET A 57 -8.18 -7.17 -12.36
C MET A 57 -7.57 -8.57 -12.52
N THR A 58 -6.66 -8.74 -13.48
CA THR A 58 -5.79 -9.92 -13.58
C THR A 58 -4.38 -9.56 -13.09
N GLY A 59 -4.01 -10.03 -11.90
CA GLY A 59 -2.68 -9.79 -11.33
C GLY A 59 -2.60 -10.12 -9.84
N ILE A 60 -1.56 -9.59 -9.18
CA ILE A 60 -1.36 -9.71 -7.73
C ILE A 60 -1.50 -8.31 -7.14
N ILE A 61 -2.30 -8.19 -6.09
CA ILE A 61 -2.37 -7.01 -5.21
C ILE A 61 -1.88 -7.45 -3.85
N ASP A 62 -1.06 -6.63 -3.22
CA ASP A 62 -0.54 -6.90 -1.88
C ASP A 62 -0.39 -5.59 -1.09
N GLU A 63 -0.36 -5.70 0.24
CA GLU A 63 -0.09 -4.62 1.20
C GLU A 63 -0.98 -3.36 1.02
N ILE A 64 -2.30 -3.57 0.98
CA ILE A 64 -3.28 -2.49 0.82
C ILE A 64 -3.52 -1.79 2.17
N VAL A 65 -3.37 -0.47 2.18
CA VAL A 65 -3.66 0.36 3.35
C VAL A 65 -4.42 1.61 2.96
N LEU A 66 -5.36 2.00 3.81
CA LEU A 66 -6.14 3.22 3.69
C LEU A 66 -5.95 4.08 4.93
N PHE A 67 -5.66 5.36 4.73
CA PHE A 67 -5.50 6.35 5.79
C PHE A 67 -6.64 7.37 5.74
N ASN A 68 -7.04 7.86 6.91
CA ASN A 68 -8.00 8.95 7.04
C ASN A 68 -7.35 10.36 6.96
N LYS A 69 -6.07 10.40 6.60
CA LYS A 69 -5.28 11.62 6.40
C LYS A 69 -4.43 11.49 5.15
N ALA A 70 -4.12 12.62 4.52
CA ALA A 70 -3.06 12.66 3.53
C ALA A 70 -1.70 12.40 4.22
N LEU A 71 -0.89 11.54 3.61
CA LEU A 71 0.49 11.33 4.04
C LEU A 71 1.40 12.34 3.35
N SER A 72 2.43 12.77 4.07
CA SER A 72 3.51 13.58 3.52
C SER A 72 4.39 12.77 2.55
N ASP A 73 5.11 13.45 1.65
CA ASP A 73 6.05 12.81 0.72
C ASP A 73 7.10 11.96 1.46
N LYS A 74 7.50 12.38 2.67
CA LYS A 74 8.41 11.63 3.54
C LYS A 74 7.78 10.32 4.04
N GLU A 75 6.56 10.38 4.57
CA GLU A 75 5.83 9.18 5.03
C GLU A 75 5.61 8.20 3.86
N ILE A 76 5.30 8.70 2.66
CA ILE A 76 5.17 7.87 1.44
C ILE A 76 6.48 7.20 1.05
N SER A 77 7.60 7.92 1.15
CA SER A 77 8.93 7.37 0.90
C SER A 77 9.29 6.28 1.92
N GLU A 78 8.98 6.50 3.20
CA GLU A 78 9.19 5.51 4.26
C GLU A 78 8.38 4.23 4.02
N LEU A 79 7.13 4.35 3.53
CA LEU A 79 6.26 3.22 3.19
C LEU A 79 6.82 2.31 2.09
N GLN A 80 7.74 2.78 1.24
CA GLN A 80 8.39 1.93 0.24
C GLN A 80 9.20 0.79 0.86
N ASN A 81 9.63 0.95 2.12
CA ASN A 81 10.35 -0.07 2.85
C ASN A 81 9.44 -1.08 3.57
N GLY A 82 8.12 -0.98 3.33
CA GLY A 82 7.09 -1.81 3.94
C GLY A 82 6.33 -1.09 5.04
N LEU A 83 5.19 -1.68 5.44
CA LEU A 83 4.37 -1.13 6.49
C LEU A 83 4.99 -1.40 7.86
N ASN A 84 5.32 -0.34 8.58
CA ASN A 84 5.73 -0.44 9.98
C ASN A 84 4.50 -0.57 10.89
N LEU A 85 3.79 -1.71 10.77
CA LEU A 85 2.68 -2.04 11.65
C LEU A 85 3.21 -2.55 13.00
N PRO A 86 2.52 -2.28 14.12
CA PRO A 86 2.91 -2.79 15.44
C PRO A 86 2.97 -4.34 15.52
N VAL A 87 2.49 -5.04 14.50
CA VAL A 87 2.51 -6.50 14.36
C VAL A 87 3.53 -6.95 13.30
N GLN A 88 4.79 -6.52 13.45
CA GLN A 88 5.91 -7.10 12.71
C GLN A 88 6.23 -8.50 13.28
N PRO A 89 6.25 -9.59 12.48
CA PRO A 89 6.58 -10.92 12.97
C PRO A 89 7.96 -10.99 13.65
N GLY A 90 8.91 -10.12 13.28
CA GLY A 90 10.21 -10.03 13.95
C GLY A 90 10.16 -9.44 15.36
N GLN A 91 9.06 -8.79 15.74
CA GLN A 91 8.88 -8.12 17.05
C GLN A 91 7.85 -8.83 17.93
N LYS A 92 7.26 -9.93 17.49
CA LYS A 92 6.41 -10.76 18.34
C LYS A 92 7.27 -11.59 19.30
N LEU A 93 6.86 -11.64 20.56
CA LEU A 93 7.49 -12.53 21.55
C LEU A 93 7.44 -13.98 21.07
N THR A 94 6.32 -14.43 20.51
CA THR A 94 6.12 -15.82 20.07
C THR A 94 7.14 -16.29 19.02
N THR A 95 7.41 -15.48 17.99
CA THR A 95 8.39 -15.81 16.93
C THR A 95 9.83 -15.69 17.42
N THR A 96 10.10 -14.72 18.31
CA THR A 96 11.40 -14.59 18.99
C THR A 96 11.69 -15.82 19.86
N TRP A 97 10.71 -16.28 20.63
CA TRP A 97 10.80 -17.50 21.45
C TRP A 97 10.94 -18.76 20.61
N GLY A 98 10.22 -18.86 19.49
CA GLY A 98 10.39 -19.96 18.52
C GLY A 98 11.82 -20.05 18.02
N ARG A 99 12.37 -18.93 17.53
CA ARG A 99 13.76 -18.85 17.07
C ARG A 99 14.78 -19.14 18.16
N LEU A 100 14.51 -18.74 19.40
CA LEU A 100 15.41 -18.99 20.53
C LEU A 100 15.46 -20.47 20.90
N LYS A 101 14.31 -21.16 20.93
CA LYS A 101 14.22 -22.59 21.25
C LYS A 101 14.81 -23.47 20.15
N ASP A 102 14.77 -23.02 18.91
CA ASP A 102 15.30 -23.77 17.76
C ASP A 102 16.82 -23.64 17.61
N ARG A 103 17.48 -22.81 18.45
CA ARG A 103 18.94 -22.71 18.46
C ARG A 103 19.53 -23.89 19.23
N PRO A 104 20.40 -24.71 18.62
CA PRO A 104 21.10 -25.76 19.35
C PRO A 104 22.00 -25.12 20.40
N ILE A 105 21.83 -25.56 21.64
CA ILE A 105 22.70 -25.20 22.77
C ILE A 105 24.05 -25.88 22.49
N ARG A 106 25.11 -25.08 22.34
CA ARG A 106 26.48 -25.59 22.24
C ARG A 106 27.04 -25.85 23.63
#